data_AF-A0AAP0KGR5-F1
#
_entry.id   AF-A0AAP0KGR5-F1
#
_cell.length_a   1.000
_cell.length_b   1.000
_cell.length_c   1.000
_cell.angle_alpha   90.00
_cell.angle_beta   90.00
_cell.angle_gamma   90.00
#
_symmetry.space_group_name_H-M   'P 1'
#
loop_
_entity.id
_entity.type
_entity.pdbx_description
1 polymer ?
#
loop_
_entity_poly.entity_id
_entity_poly.type
_entity_poly.pdbx_seq_one_letter_code
_entity_poly.pdbx_strand_id
1 'polypeptide(L)'
;MLFCSITSPSLLFFPLRLLKNPRPSPPLRLKPMSWSCSKCTFLNPPSQKHNCQICLSPSSPPPSSSSSSSSSLTWPCKACTFSNPLSSDACDVCGTSKPLSSLSNFEDLDPIVVDDDLDDSSIGSVFFPLKRCNKRKTVEGRSEDSDGFRDLGISRCAKSSRNEGALLDSEVNVECVKNAEETARDAGSSKLKIMSYNVWFREDLEMYKRMKALGELIQQHSPDVICFQEVTPNIYGIFEQSNWWKTYRCSVSNVMANTRPYFCMQVSKLPVKSFNSKPFGNSVMGRELCVAEIEVGMGKTLVVATTHLESPCPAPPTWDQMYSKERVAQAKEAVSVLNRSPNIIFAGDMNWDDAKDGQFPLLDGWTDAWTELRPGERGYTYDTKTNQMLTGNRTLQKRLDRFLCNLKDFEISEIDMIGTDAIPGLSYCKEKKIKNEVKKLMLPVLPSDHYGLLVNNL
;
A
#
# COMPACT_ATOMS: atom_id res chain seq x y z
N MET A 1 -29.60 -91.25 -16.63
CA MET A 1 -28.44 -91.03 -17.52
C MET A 1 -27.81 -89.70 -17.14
N LEU A 2 -26.51 -89.51 -16.93
CA LEU A 2 -25.34 -90.36 -16.72
C LEU A 2 -24.22 -89.36 -16.30
N PHE A 3 -23.54 -89.63 -15.17
CA PHE A 3 -22.17 -89.30 -14.70
C PHE A 3 -21.49 -87.96 -15.11
N CYS A 4 -21.02 -87.10 -14.18
CA CYS A 4 -19.87 -87.19 -13.25
C CYS A 4 -18.49 -86.99 -13.93
N SER A 5 -17.71 -85.96 -13.54
CA SER A 5 -16.38 -86.12 -12.92
C SER A 5 -15.51 -84.85 -12.89
N ILE A 6 -14.76 -84.77 -11.79
CA ILE A 6 -13.74 -83.82 -11.35
C ILE A 6 -12.42 -84.08 -12.08
N THR A 7 -11.63 -83.02 -12.40
CA THR A 7 -10.18 -83.13 -12.61
C THR A 7 -9.41 -81.89 -12.14
N SER A 8 -8.31 -82.14 -11.42
CA SER A 8 -7.33 -81.24 -10.80
C SER A 8 -6.71 -80.15 -11.68
N PRO A 9 -6.00 -79.18 -11.06
CA PRO A 9 -4.76 -78.65 -11.62
C PRO A 9 -3.54 -78.98 -10.76
N SER A 10 -2.47 -79.30 -11.48
CA SER A 10 -1.18 -79.80 -11.05
C SER A 10 -0.34 -78.78 -10.28
N LEU A 11 0.41 -79.28 -9.30
CA LEU A 11 1.51 -78.60 -8.60
C LEU A 11 2.70 -78.38 -9.55
N LEU A 12 3.23 -77.15 -9.60
CA LEU A 12 4.61 -76.91 -9.99
C LEU A 12 5.30 -76.02 -8.95
N PHE A 13 6.44 -76.54 -8.49
CA PHE A 13 7.36 -76.03 -7.49
C PHE A 13 7.98 -74.68 -7.90
N PHE A 14 8.06 -73.73 -6.96
CA PHE A 14 9.02 -72.62 -7.01
C PHE A 14 10.05 -72.78 -5.88
N PRO A 15 11.36 -72.57 -6.15
CA PRO A 15 12.42 -72.79 -5.17
C PRO A 15 12.61 -71.59 -4.24
N LEU A 16 12.81 -71.88 -2.96
CA LEU A 16 13.34 -70.94 -1.96
C LEU A 16 14.80 -70.59 -2.27
N ARG A 17 15.11 -69.29 -2.42
CA ARG A 17 16.46 -68.75 -2.16
C ARG A 17 16.44 -67.32 -1.60
N LEU A 18 16.86 -67.25 -0.33
CA LEU A 18 17.80 -66.30 0.29
C LEU A 18 17.45 -64.80 0.33
N LEU A 19 17.18 -64.36 1.57
CA LEU A 19 17.22 -62.99 2.07
C LEU A 19 18.49 -62.25 1.61
N LYS A 20 18.31 -61.10 0.96
CA LYS A 20 19.37 -60.09 0.74
C LYS A 20 19.05 -58.86 1.59
N ASN A 21 20.05 -58.42 2.36
CA ASN A 21 20.04 -57.22 3.18
C ASN A 21 19.57 -55.96 2.41
N PRO A 22 18.82 -55.04 3.05
CA PRO A 22 18.43 -53.78 2.45
C PRO A 22 19.64 -52.85 2.27
N ARG A 23 19.73 -52.23 1.09
CA ARG A 23 20.71 -51.17 0.80
C ARG A 23 20.38 -49.90 1.60
N PRO A 24 21.39 -49.15 2.06
CA PRO A 24 21.16 -47.85 2.68
C PRO A 24 20.57 -46.87 1.65
N SER A 25 19.51 -46.18 2.07
CA SER A 25 18.87 -45.08 1.36
C SER A 25 19.86 -43.93 1.15
N PRO A 26 19.77 -43.21 0.01
CA PRO A 26 20.61 -42.03 -0.21
C PRO A 26 20.23 -40.91 0.78
N PRO A 27 21.18 -40.05 1.19
CA PRO A 27 20.91 -39.00 2.15
C PRO A 27 19.88 -38.02 1.59
N LEU A 28 18.87 -37.70 2.40
CA LEU A 28 17.87 -36.67 2.13
C LEU A 28 18.60 -35.35 1.83
N ARG A 29 18.49 -34.87 0.58
CA ARG A 29 18.89 -33.49 0.25
C ARG A 29 18.00 -32.55 1.07
N LEU A 30 18.62 -31.76 1.96
CA LEU A 30 17.99 -30.62 2.61
C LEU A 30 17.34 -29.74 1.55
N LYS A 31 16.01 -29.60 1.59
CA LYS A 31 15.26 -28.67 0.76
C LYS A 31 15.80 -27.26 1.06
N PRO A 32 16.29 -26.50 0.08
CA PRO A 32 16.77 -25.15 0.34
C PRO A 32 15.57 -24.30 0.78
N MET A 33 15.71 -23.62 1.92
CA MET A 33 14.63 -22.81 2.51
C MET A 33 14.56 -21.46 1.80
N SER A 34 13.34 -20.99 1.54
CA SER A 34 13.07 -19.60 1.19
C SER A 34 13.48 -18.67 2.33
N TRP A 35 13.90 -17.44 2.04
CA TRP A 35 14.29 -16.46 3.06
C TRP A 35 13.52 -15.15 2.92
N SER A 36 13.02 -14.61 4.03
CA SER A 36 12.33 -13.31 4.03
C SER A 36 13.36 -12.17 4.00
N CYS A 37 13.12 -11.18 3.15
CA CYS A 37 13.97 -10.00 3.07
C CYS A 37 13.86 -9.14 4.33
N SER A 38 14.98 -8.85 4.99
CA SER A 38 15.03 -7.95 6.16
C SER A 38 14.65 -6.49 5.87
N LYS A 39 14.54 -6.10 4.60
CA LYS A 39 14.22 -4.73 4.18
C LYS A 39 12.79 -4.54 3.66
N CYS A 40 12.26 -5.50 2.91
CA CYS A 40 10.92 -5.40 2.31
C CYS A 40 10.02 -6.62 2.61
N THR A 41 10.44 -7.48 3.53
CA THR A 41 9.75 -8.70 4.01
C THR A 41 9.38 -9.75 2.96
N PHE A 42 9.62 -9.48 1.68
CA PHE A 42 9.38 -10.42 0.59
C PHE A 42 10.08 -11.76 0.80
N LEU A 43 9.31 -12.85 0.65
CA LEU A 43 9.80 -14.21 0.78
C LEU A 43 10.50 -14.65 -0.51
N ASN A 44 11.83 -14.60 -0.51
CA ASN A 44 12.64 -14.98 -1.66
C ASN A 44 12.63 -16.50 -1.87
N PRO A 45 12.45 -16.98 -3.11
CA PRO A 45 12.48 -18.40 -3.40
C PRO A 45 13.89 -18.97 -3.17
N PRO A 46 14.02 -20.29 -2.94
CA PRO A 46 15.31 -20.92 -2.66
C PRO A 46 16.37 -20.80 -3.76
N SER A 47 15.95 -20.46 -4.99
CA SER A 47 16.83 -20.17 -6.13
C SER A 47 17.56 -18.83 -6.01
N GLN A 48 17.05 -17.91 -5.19
CA GLN A 48 17.57 -16.56 -5.03
C GLN A 48 18.44 -16.47 -3.78
N LYS A 49 19.77 -16.45 -3.95
CA LYS A 49 20.72 -16.62 -2.83
C LYS A 49 21.30 -15.34 -2.23
N HIS A 50 21.43 -14.28 -3.02
CA HIS A 50 22.30 -13.15 -2.64
C HIS A 50 21.56 -11.82 -2.47
N ASN A 51 20.47 -11.59 -3.18
CA ASN A 51 19.75 -10.31 -3.16
C ASN A 51 18.24 -10.55 -3.16
N CYS A 52 17.46 -9.70 -2.54
CA CYS A 52 16.02 -9.80 -2.59
C CYS A 52 15.51 -9.57 -4.02
N GLN A 53 14.58 -10.41 -4.50
CA GLN A 53 14.01 -10.30 -5.83
C GLN A 53 13.21 -9.00 -6.05
N ILE A 54 12.72 -8.38 -4.97
CA ILE A 54 11.89 -7.18 -5.02
C ILE A 54 12.73 -5.92 -4.83
N CYS A 55 13.42 -5.78 -3.69
CA CYS A 55 14.14 -4.55 -3.36
C CYS A 55 15.65 -4.62 -3.57
N LEU A 56 16.19 -5.72 -4.11
CA LEU A 56 17.62 -5.95 -4.38
C LEU A 56 18.54 -5.92 -3.16
N SER A 57 18.00 -5.78 -1.94
CA SER A 57 18.78 -5.77 -0.69
C SER A 57 19.47 -7.12 -0.46
N PRO A 58 20.73 -7.14 0.03
CA PRO A 58 21.50 -8.37 0.16
C PRO A 58 20.88 -9.34 1.19
N SER A 59 21.07 -10.64 0.94
CA SER A 59 20.78 -11.70 1.89
C SER A 59 21.76 -11.60 3.05
N SER A 60 21.25 -11.48 4.28
CA SER A 60 22.10 -11.52 5.47
C SER A 60 22.76 -12.90 5.57
N PRO A 61 24.09 -13.00 5.71
CA PRO A 61 24.75 -14.30 5.81
C PRO A 61 24.41 -14.98 7.15
N PRO A 62 24.29 -16.32 7.20
CA PRO A 62 24.35 -17.05 8.46
C PRO A 62 25.78 -16.91 9.04
N PRO A 63 25.94 -16.86 10.38
CA PRO A 63 27.28 -16.79 10.98
C PRO A 63 28.08 -18.05 10.65
N SER A 64 29.25 -17.86 10.04
CA SER A 64 30.20 -18.91 9.71
C SER A 64 30.73 -19.59 10.98
N SER A 65 30.71 -20.91 10.98
CA SER A 65 31.15 -21.81 12.04
C SER A 65 32.65 -21.71 12.36
N SER A 66 32.98 -21.41 13.62
CA SER A 66 34.17 -21.93 14.30
C SER A 66 33.74 -22.88 15.41
N SER A 67 34.25 -24.10 15.33
CA SER A 67 34.00 -25.29 16.14
C SER A 67 34.25 -25.13 17.65
N SER A 68 33.27 -25.49 18.50
CA SER A 68 33.41 -26.47 19.62
C SER A 68 32.16 -26.51 20.53
N SER A 69 31.55 -27.71 20.61
CA SER A 69 30.86 -28.33 21.75
C SER A 69 30.06 -27.49 22.76
N SER A 70 28.72 -27.51 22.62
CA SER A 70 27.76 -28.11 23.57
C SER A 70 26.35 -27.61 23.21
N SER A 71 25.45 -28.52 22.89
CA SER A 71 24.05 -28.21 22.58
C SER A 71 23.31 -27.81 23.85
N SER A 72 23.34 -26.53 24.19
CA SER A 72 22.48 -25.95 25.21
C SER A 72 21.07 -25.79 24.64
N LEU A 73 20.15 -26.60 25.16
CA LEU A 73 18.74 -26.47 24.86
C LEU A 73 18.25 -25.09 25.34
N THR A 74 17.49 -24.39 24.50
CA THR A 74 16.92 -23.05 24.78
C THR A 74 15.41 -23.06 24.61
N TRP A 75 14.71 -22.13 25.25
CA TRP A 75 13.27 -21.90 25.08
C TRP A 75 12.99 -20.47 24.58
N PRO A 76 12.09 -20.28 23.60
CA PRO A 76 11.73 -18.96 23.12
C PRO A 76 10.76 -18.27 24.09
N CYS A 77 11.04 -17.03 24.45
CA CYS A 77 10.14 -16.22 25.27
C CYS A 77 8.83 -15.93 24.54
N LYS A 78 7.69 -16.23 25.16
CA LYS A 78 6.37 -15.97 24.55
C LYS A 78 6.05 -14.47 24.38
N ALA A 79 6.73 -13.59 25.11
CA ALA A 79 6.49 -12.15 25.05
C ALA A 79 7.38 -11.42 24.04
N CYS A 80 8.68 -11.75 23.99
CA CYS A 80 9.66 -11.02 23.17
C CYS A 80 10.43 -11.90 22.18
N THR A 81 10.11 -13.20 22.12
CA THR A 81 10.74 -14.22 21.24
C THR A 81 12.22 -14.51 21.49
N PHE A 82 12.85 -13.85 22.47
CA PHE A 82 14.24 -14.09 22.83
C PHE A 82 14.46 -15.54 23.29
N SER A 83 15.49 -16.21 22.76
CA SER A 83 15.84 -17.59 23.10
C SER A 83 16.66 -17.62 24.39
N ASN A 84 16.01 -18.01 25.49
CA ASN A 84 16.65 -18.13 26.80
C ASN A 84 17.19 -19.55 27.01
N PRO A 85 18.28 -19.74 27.75
CA PRO A 85 18.73 -21.06 28.19
C PRO A 85 17.61 -21.84 28.92
N LEU A 86 17.54 -23.17 28.77
CA LEU A 86 16.57 -23.98 29.54
C LEU A 86 16.80 -23.88 31.06
N SER A 87 17.97 -23.50 31.54
CA SER A 87 18.26 -23.25 32.96
C SER A 87 17.65 -21.94 33.48
N SER A 88 17.20 -21.04 32.61
CA SER A 88 16.62 -19.76 33.02
C SER A 88 15.11 -19.90 33.19
N ASP A 89 14.62 -19.62 34.40
CA ASP A 89 13.18 -19.66 34.75
C ASP A 89 12.42 -18.38 34.35
N ALA A 90 13.15 -17.35 33.92
CA ALA A 90 12.62 -16.11 33.39
C ALA A 90 13.47 -15.62 32.20
N CYS A 91 12.89 -14.76 31.37
CA CYS A 91 13.55 -14.24 30.18
C CYS A 91 14.57 -13.14 30.53
N ASP A 92 15.79 -13.26 30.02
CA ASP A 92 16.88 -12.32 30.34
C ASP A 92 16.65 -10.90 29.79
N VAL A 93 15.81 -10.77 28.75
CA VAL A 93 15.51 -9.47 28.11
C VAL A 93 14.33 -8.76 28.75
N CYS A 94 13.28 -9.49 29.13
CA CYS A 94 12.01 -8.89 29.54
C CYS A 94 11.44 -9.43 30.86
N GLY A 95 12.13 -10.36 31.53
CA GLY A 95 11.74 -10.93 32.82
C GLY A 95 10.57 -11.93 32.77
N THR A 96 10.02 -12.23 31.59
CA THR A 96 8.85 -13.13 31.46
C THR A 96 9.21 -14.58 31.82
N SER A 97 8.42 -15.23 32.69
CA SER A 97 8.68 -16.59 33.17
C SER A 97 8.56 -17.68 32.10
N LYS A 98 9.32 -18.76 32.28
CA LYS A 98 9.35 -19.92 31.39
C LYS A 98 8.05 -20.74 31.46
N PRO A 99 7.42 -21.10 30.32
CA PRO A 99 6.20 -21.91 30.31
C PRO A 99 6.51 -23.42 30.52
N LEU A 100 5.82 -24.07 31.47
CA LEU A 100 5.81 -25.53 31.65
C LEU A 100 4.92 -26.21 30.58
N SER A 101 5.47 -27.18 29.83
CA SER A 101 4.89 -27.78 28.62
C SER A 101 3.89 -28.93 28.87
N SER A 102 2.98 -29.16 27.93
CA SER A 102 2.27 -30.44 27.72
C SER A 102 2.08 -30.68 26.21
N LEU A 103 2.63 -31.81 25.72
CA LEU A 103 2.60 -32.31 24.33
C LEU A 103 1.57 -33.46 24.23
N SER A 104 0.74 -33.53 23.19
CA SER A 104 0.37 -34.79 22.46
C SER A 104 -0.69 -34.61 21.33
N ASN A 105 -0.31 -35.04 20.11
CA ASN A 105 -0.98 -35.77 19.00
C ASN A 105 -2.52 -35.71 18.75
N PHE A 106 -2.97 -35.60 17.48
CA PHE A 106 -3.40 -36.72 16.60
C PHE A 106 -3.79 -36.28 15.16
N GLU A 107 -3.74 -37.24 14.22
CA GLU A 107 -3.85 -37.20 12.75
C GLU A 107 -5.29 -37.21 12.14
N ASP A 108 -5.33 -36.85 10.85
CA ASP A 108 -6.15 -37.32 9.69
C ASP A 108 -7.69 -37.28 9.63
N LEU A 109 -8.22 -36.67 8.54
CA LEU A 109 -9.33 -37.16 7.70
C LEU A 109 -9.29 -36.55 6.26
N ASP A 110 -9.45 -37.41 5.24
CA ASP A 110 -9.56 -37.09 3.79
C ASP A 110 -10.94 -36.49 3.38
N PRO A 111 -11.05 -35.71 2.27
CA PRO A 111 -12.31 -35.15 1.80
C PRO A 111 -12.99 -35.93 0.65
N ILE A 112 -14.33 -35.87 0.67
CA ILE A 112 -15.29 -36.41 -0.29
C ILE A 112 -15.37 -35.52 -1.55
N VAL A 113 -15.49 -36.16 -2.71
CA VAL A 113 -15.72 -35.55 -4.03
C VAL A 113 -17.16 -35.08 -4.16
N VAL A 114 -17.36 -33.79 -4.44
CA VAL A 114 -18.57 -33.24 -5.06
C VAL A 114 -18.18 -32.16 -6.08
N ASP A 115 -18.66 -32.36 -7.30
CA ASP A 115 -18.69 -31.43 -8.44
C ASP A 115 -19.64 -30.25 -8.11
N ASP A 116 -19.25 -29.00 -8.35
CA ASP A 116 -19.96 -28.00 -9.17
C ASP A 116 -19.24 -26.63 -9.14
N ASP A 117 -18.89 -26.16 -10.33
CA ASP A 117 -18.75 -24.80 -10.87
C ASP A 117 -18.40 -23.53 -10.04
N LEU A 118 -17.51 -22.73 -10.67
CA LEU A 118 -17.13 -21.32 -10.43
C LEU A 118 -16.08 -21.02 -9.33
N ASP A 119 -14.83 -21.38 -9.63
CA ASP A 119 -13.65 -20.98 -8.87
C ASP A 119 -13.16 -19.54 -9.21
N ASP A 120 -13.31 -18.61 -8.25
CA ASP A 120 -12.69 -17.27 -8.20
C ASP A 120 -11.37 -17.26 -7.39
N SER A 121 -10.43 -18.16 -7.71
CA SER A 121 -9.10 -18.29 -7.05
C SER A 121 -7.97 -17.47 -7.68
N SER A 122 -8.23 -16.34 -8.36
CA SER A 122 -7.14 -15.68 -9.11
C SER A 122 -7.05 -14.16 -8.96
N ILE A 123 -7.14 -13.70 -7.72
CA ILE A 123 -6.54 -12.41 -7.31
C ILE A 123 -5.00 -12.49 -7.39
N GLY A 124 -4.45 -13.72 -7.46
CA GLY A 124 -3.03 -14.14 -7.61
C GLY A 124 -2.09 -13.27 -8.43
N SER A 125 -2.55 -12.81 -9.60
CA SER A 125 -1.66 -12.27 -10.62
C SER A 125 -1.63 -10.74 -10.67
N VAL A 126 -2.44 -10.06 -9.86
CA VAL A 126 -2.65 -8.61 -9.94
C VAL A 126 -1.68 -7.83 -9.02
N PHE A 127 -1.21 -8.45 -7.94
CA PHE A 127 -0.39 -7.83 -6.90
C PHE A 127 1.12 -8.15 -6.98
N PHE A 128 1.63 -8.58 -8.14
CA PHE A 128 3.08 -8.81 -8.30
C PHE A 128 3.84 -7.58 -8.79
N PRO A 129 5.01 -7.29 -8.18
CA PRO A 129 6.06 -6.54 -8.85
C PRO A 129 6.65 -7.42 -9.97
N LEU A 130 6.41 -7.05 -11.24
CA LEU A 130 6.98 -7.76 -12.39
C LEU A 130 8.49 -7.47 -12.50
N LYS A 131 9.27 -8.52 -12.79
CA LYS A 131 10.75 -8.53 -12.82
C LYS A 131 11.38 -7.56 -13.84
N ARG A 132 12.51 -6.98 -13.46
CA ARG A 132 13.39 -6.14 -14.30
C ARG A 132 14.05 -6.97 -15.41
N CYS A 133 13.96 -6.51 -16.67
CA CYS A 133 14.73 -7.04 -17.78
C CYS A 133 16.21 -6.62 -17.69
N ASN A 134 17.11 -7.60 -17.68
CA ASN A 134 18.55 -7.38 -17.83
C ASN A 134 18.86 -6.98 -19.29
N LYS A 135 19.19 -5.71 -19.54
CA LYS A 135 19.86 -5.31 -20.78
C LYS A 135 21.29 -5.83 -20.75
N ARG A 136 21.62 -6.73 -21.69
CA ARG A 136 22.98 -7.18 -21.99
C ARG A 136 23.81 -6.00 -22.51
N LYS A 137 25.02 -5.83 -21.97
CA LYS A 137 26.06 -4.93 -22.47
C LYS A 137 26.62 -5.45 -23.80
N THR A 138 26.75 -4.56 -24.78
CA THR A 138 27.55 -4.66 -26.00
C THR A 138 27.67 -3.21 -26.50
N VAL A 139 28.78 -2.58 -26.90
CA VAL A 139 30.25 -2.78 -26.95
C VAL A 139 30.84 -1.35 -27.00
N GLU A 140 32.13 -1.23 -26.70
CA GLU A 140 32.96 -0.03 -26.67
C GLU A 140 32.98 0.84 -27.95
N GLY A 141 33.28 2.14 -27.76
CA GLY A 141 33.72 3.09 -28.78
C GLY A 141 34.17 4.40 -28.13
N ARG A 142 35.42 4.81 -28.37
CA ARG A 142 36.19 5.85 -27.66
C ARG A 142 36.38 7.10 -28.54
N SER A 143 36.30 8.29 -27.91
CA SER A 143 37.02 9.58 -28.18
C SER A 143 36.74 10.33 -29.53
N GLU A 144 36.78 11.67 -29.70
CA GLU A 144 37.52 12.81 -29.09
C GLU A 144 36.77 14.17 -29.23
N ASP A 145 36.91 15.02 -28.20
CA ASP A 145 37.25 16.47 -28.06
C ASP A 145 36.66 17.69 -28.85
N SER A 146 36.73 18.82 -28.09
CA SER A 146 36.95 20.25 -28.45
C SER A 146 35.68 21.13 -28.56
N ASP A 147 35.50 22.33 -27.99
CA ASP A 147 36.23 23.33 -27.17
C ASP A 147 35.11 24.12 -26.39
N GLY A 148 35.25 24.72 -25.21
CA GLY A 148 36.23 25.71 -24.74
C GLY A 148 35.76 27.15 -25.04
N PHE A 149 35.30 27.92 -24.02
CA PHE A 149 35.72 29.31 -23.70
C PHE A 149 34.68 30.21 -22.96
N ARG A 150 35.00 30.41 -21.66
CA ARG A 150 35.00 31.61 -20.78
C ARG A 150 33.94 32.73 -20.77
N ASP A 151 33.62 33.01 -19.52
CA ASP A 151 32.98 34.14 -18.82
C ASP A 151 33.68 35.51 -18.94
N LEU A 152 32.89 36.58 -18.72
CA LEU A 152 33.12 37.84 -17.99
C LEU A 152 32.63 39.11 -18.73
N GLY A 153 31.88 39.97 -18.02
CA GLY A 153 31.78 41.38 -18.42
C GLY A 153 30.61 42.20 -17.85
N ILE A 154 30.80 42.73 -16.65
CA ILE A 154 29.99 43.72 -15.92
C ILE A 154 29.96 45.10 -16.63
N SER A 155 28.87 45.87 -16.54
CA SER A 155 28.93 47.31 -16.23
C SER A 155 27.61 47.89 -15.71
N ARG A 156 27.73 48.75 -14.67
CA ARG A 156 26.70 49.60 -14.05
C ARG A 156 26.93 51.06 -14.45
N CYS A 157 25.87 51.86 -14.50
CA CYS A 157 25.80 53.29 -14.14
C CYS A 157 24.33 53.75 -14.25
N ALA A 158 23.81 54.82 -13.65
CA ALA A 158 23.95 55.56 -12.40
C ALA A 158 22.82 56.63 -12.45
N LYS A 159 22.41 57.14 -11.28
CA LYS A 159 21.19 57.96 -10.99
C LYS A 159 21.26 59.44 -11.42
N SER A 160 20.09 60.12 -11.51
CA SER A 160 19.86 61.54 -11.10
C SER A 160 18.34 61.89 -11.11
N SER A 161 17.69 62.20 -9.95
CA SER A 161 17.22 63.53 -9.40
C SER A 161 15.82 64.01 -9.87
N ARG A 162 14.74 64.01 -9.05
CA ARG A 162 14.10 65.11 -8.23
C ARG A 162 13.75 66.40 -9.03
N ASN A 163 12.59 67.11 -8.92
CA ASN A 163 11.66 67.41 -7.79
C ASN A 163 10.30 68.02 -8.26
N GLU A 164 9.27 67.92 -7.38
CA GLU A 164 8.16 68.87 -7.01
C GLU A 164 7.06 69.46 -7.95
N GLY A 165 5.77 69.32 -7.51
CA GLY A 165 4.91 70.46 -7.09
C GLY A 165 3.53 70.72 -7.74
N ALA A 166 2.44 70.69 -6.93
CA ALA A 166 1.20 71.54 -6.93
C ALA A 166 -0.22 70.87 -7.02
N LEU A 167 -0.90 70.79 -5.86
CA LEU A 167 -2.26 71.30 -5.44
C LEU A 167 -3.19 71.94 -6.51
N LEU A 168 -4.54 71.88 -6.57
CA LEU A 168 -5.76 71.69 -5.72
C LEU A 168 -6.91 71.17 -6.64
N ASP A 169 -8.01 70.53 -6.22
CA ASP A 169 -9.18 71.17 -5.59
C ASP A 169 -10.20 70.14 -5.01
N SER A 170 -10.99 70.63 -4.07
CA SER A 170 -11.97 69.92 -3.22
C SER A 170 -13.33 69.66 -3.87
N GLU A 171 -14.03 68.59 -3.46
CA GLU A 171 -15.40 68.69 -2.95
C GLU A 171 -15.85 67.40 -2.23
N VAL A 172 -16.50 67.61 -1.09
CA VAL A 172 -16.99 66.61 -0.13
C VAL A 172 -18.45 66.32 -0.43
N ASN A 173 -18.87 65.05 -0.35
CA ASN A 173 -20.22 64.81 0.17
C ASN A 173 -20.24 63.60 1.13
N VAL A 174 -20.81 63.88 2.29
CA VAL A 174 -21.02 62.99 3.42
C VAL A 174 -22.34 62.28 3.20
N GLU A 175 -22.35 60.95 3.20
CA GLU A 175 -23.54 60.23 3.64
C GLU A 175 -23.17 59.03 4.51
N CYS A 176 -23.87 59.01 5.63
CA CYS A 176 -23.65 58.25 6.85
C CYS A 176 -23.83 56.73 6.70
N VAL A 177 -22.99 56.01 7.44
CA VAL A 177 -23.42 55.07 8.51
C VAL A 177 -24.75 54.37 8.25
N LYS A 178 -24.79 53.48 7.26
CA LYS A 178 -25.61 52.26 7.20
C LYS A 178 -24.82 51.26 6.34
N ASN A 179 -24.88 49.98 6.69
CA ASN A 179 -24.19 48.83 6.03
C ASN A 179 -22.99 48.24 6.79
N ALA A 180 -22.81 48.59 8.07
CA ALA A 180 -22.04 47.74 9.00
C ALA A 180 -22.80 46.45 9.37
N GLU A 181 -24.08 46.32 9.01
CA GLU A 181 -24.90 45.12 9.27
C GLU A 181 -25.16 44.26 8.02
N GLU A 182 -24.78 44.70 6.82
CA GLU A 182 -24.99 43.94 5.59
C GLU A 182 -23.72 43.22 5.09
N THR A 183 -22.55 43.61 5.61
CA THR A 183 -21.27 42.91 5.36
C THR A 183 -21.03 41.74 6.33
N ALA A 184 -22.00 41.41 7.19
CA ALA A 184 -21.94 40.29 8.14
C ALA A 184 -22.80 39.08 7.71
N ARG A 185 -23.40 39.12 6.51
CA ARG A 185 -24.27 38.06 5.98
C ARG A 185 -23.67 37.27 4.81
N ASP A 186 -22.44 37.58 4.41
CA ASP A 186 -21.65 36.81 3.44
C ASP A 186 -20.33 36.33 4.05
N ALA A 187 -20.38 35.85 5.30
CA ALA A 187 -19.42 34.86 5.77
C ALA A 187 -19.81 33.53 5.11
N GLY A 188 -19.55 33.44 3.81
CA GLY A 188 -19.93 32.32 2.96
C GLY A 188 -19.53 30.99 3.59
N SER A 189 -20.43 30.01 3.49
CA SER A 189 -20.15 28.59 3.76
C SER A 189 -18.75 28.24 3.23
N SER A 190 -17.80 28.09 4.15
CA SER A 190 -16.42 27.73 3.83
C SER A 190 -16.42 26.28 3.35
N LYS A 191 -16.55 26.09 2.04
CA LYS A 191 -16.55 24.79 1.38
C LYS A 191 -15.19 24.11 1.57
N LEU A 192 -15.17 22.99 2.30
CA LEU A 192 -13.97 22.19 2.46
C LEU A 192 -13.84 21.15 1.34
N LYS A 193 -12.59 20.87 0.92
CA LYS A 193 -12.26 19.80 -0.01
C LYS A 193 -11.29 18.80 0.60
N ILE A 194 -11.61 17.51 0.51
CA ILE A 194 -10.77 16.43 1.04
C ILE A 194 -10.51 15.41 -0.05
N MET A 195 -9.24 15.10 -0.27
CA MET A 195 -8.78 14.16 -1.29
C MET A 195 -8.19 12.91 -0.64
N SER A 196 -8.45 11.74 -1.22
CA SER A 196 -7.74 10.48 -0.90
C SER A 196 -7.16 9.86 -2.15
N TYR A 197 -5.93 9.37 -2.09
CA TYR A 197 -5.24 8.82 -3.26
C TYR A 197 -4.13 7.81 -2.88
N ASN A 198 -4.29 6.54 -3.29
CA ASN A 198 -3.19 5.56 -3.30
C ASN A 198 -2.24 5.88 -4.48
N VAL A 199 -1.01 6.29 -4.18
CA VAL A 199 -0.07 6.82 -5.19
C VAL A 199 0.71 5.75 -5.94
N TRP A 200 0.52 4.49 -5.58
CA TRP A 200 1.21 3.31 -6.10
C TRP A 200 2.72 3.36 -5.92
N PHE A 201 3.23 2.57 -4.96
CA PHE A 201 4.66 2.52 -4.62
C PHE A 201 5.55 1.93 -5.71
N ARG A 202 5.03 1.64 -6.91
CA ARG A 202 5.79 1.05 -8.00
C ARG A 202 6.75 2.06 -8.63
N GLU A 203 7.92 2.20 -8.02
CA GLU A 203 8.91 3.23 -8.36
C GLU A 203 9.61 3.00 -9.72
N ASP A 204 9.63 1.76 -10.22
CA ASP A 204 10.29 1.42 -11.49
C ASP A 204 9.51 1.88 -12.74
N LEU A 205 8.27 2.35 -12.57
CA LEU A 205 7.39 2.81 -13.64
C LEU A 205 7.15 4.32 -13.55
N GLU A 206 7.94 5.07 -14.34
CA GLU A 206 7.80 6.52 -14.57
C GLU A 206 7.49 7.37 -13.33
N MET A 207 8.00 6.98 -12.15
CA MET A 207 7.61 7.53 -10.84
C MET A 207 7.60 9.06 -10.79
N TYR A 208 8.68 9.71 -11.24
CA TYR A 208 8.76 11.17 -11.23
C TYR A 208 7.64 11.83 -12.04
N LYS A 209 7.36 11.31 -13.24
CA LYS A 209 6.29 11.86 -14.09
C LYS A 209 4.90 11.56 -13.54
N ARG A 210 4.70 10.37 -12.95
CA ARG A 210 3.46 10.02 -12.24
C ARG A 210 3.20 10.97 -11.07
N MET A 211 4.20 11.18 -10.21
CA MET A 211 4.07 12.08 -9.05
C MET A 211 3.94 13.54 -9.46
N LYS A 212 4.57 13.97 -10.57
CA LYS A 212 4.35 15.29 -11.16
C LYS A 212 2.90 15.48 -11.63
N ALA A 213 2.34 14.50 -12.36
CA ALA A 213 0.95 14.53 -12.80
C ALA A 213 -0.04 14.53 -11.61
N LEU A 214 0.25 13.76 -10.56
CA LEU A 214 -0.51 13.83 -9.31
C LEU A 214 -0.41 15.22 -8.66
N GLY A 215 0.76 15.85 -8.68
CA GLY A 215 0.94 17.24 -8.25
C GLY A 215 0.18 18.27 -9.07
N GLU A 216 -0.07 18.01 -10.36
CA GLU A 216 -0.93 18.84 -11.22
C GLU A 216 -2.40 18.70 -10.81
N LEU A 217 -2.88 17.48 -10.51
CA LEU A 217 -4.22 17.25 -9.95
C LEU A 217 -4.40 17.98 -8.61
N ILE A 218 -3.41 17.93 -7.71
CA ILE A 218 -3.46 18.65 -6.43
C ILE A 218 -3.58 20.15 -6.64
N GLN A 219 -2.84 20.72 -7.59
CA GLN A 219 -2.93 22.15 -7.90
C GLN A 219 -4.27 22.52 -8.53
N GLN A 220 -4.80 21.67 -9.43
CA GLN A 220 -6.08 21.87 -10.09
C GLN A 220 -7.24 21.87 -9.09
N HIS A 221 -7.32 20.86 -8.22
CA HIS A 221 -8.44 20.70 -7.30
C HIS A 221 -8.27 21.51 -6.01
N SER A 222 -7.02 21.83 -5.65
CA SER A 222 -6.64 22.58 -4.46
C SER A 222 -7.31 22.04 -3.18
N PRO A 223 -7.21 20.73 -2.86
CA PRO A 223 -7.82 20.16 -1.68
C PRO A 223 -7.27 20.78 -0.39
N ASP A 224 -8.08 20.89 0.65
CA ASP A 224 -7.69 21.43 1.95
C ASP A 224 -6.98 20.38 2.80
N VAL A 225 -7.40 19.13 2.70
CA VAL A 225 -6.73 17.97 3.30
C VAL A 225 -6.55 16.88 2.26
N ILE A 226 -5.39 16.22 2.28
CA ILE A 226 -5.08 15.09 1.40
C ILE A 226 -4.64 13.90 2.22
N CYS A 227 -5.16 12.73 1.89
CA CYS A 227 -4.85 11.44 2.47
C CYS A 227 -4.17 10.57 1.42
N PHE A 228 -2.87 10.33 1.56
CA PHE A 228 -2.11 9.47 0.66
C PHE A 228 -1.86 8.09 1.27
N GLN A 229 -1.87 7.08 0.41
CA GLN A 229 -1.44 5.72 0.72
C GLN A 229 -0.28 5.33 -0.22
N GLU A 230 0.54 4.35 0.19
CA GLU A 230 1.70 3.87 -0.57
C GLU A 230 2.80 4.91 -0.87
N VAL A 231 2.94 5.92 0.00
CA VAL A 231 4.04 6.88 -0.12
C VAL A 231 5.34 6.21 0.31
N THR A 232 6.35 6.22 -0.55
CA THR A 232 7.70 5.74 -0.27
C THR A 232 8.63 6.92 0.08
N PRO A 233 9.85 6.68 0.62
CA PRO A 233 10.82 7.77 0.84
C PRO A 233 11.14 8.58 -0.43
N ASN A 234 11.22 7.93 -1.60
CA ASN A 234 11.52 8.61 -2.85
C ASN A 234 10.34 9.45 -3.35
N ILE A 235 9.11 8.91 -3.23
CA ILE A 235 7.89 9.67 -3.56
C ILE A 235 7.74 10.88 -2.64
N TYR A 236 7.97 10.69 -1.34
CA TYR A 236 7.99 11.76 -0.36
C TYR A 236 8.99 12.86 -0.77
N GLY A 237 10.21 12.51 -1.17
CA GLY A 237 11.20 13.47 -1.64
C GLY A 237 10.77 14.24 -2.90
N ILE A 238 9.99 13.63 -3.80
CA ILE A 238 9.40 14.33 -4.97
C ILE A 238 8.32 15.31 -4.51
N PHE A 239 7.45 14.90 -3.57
CA PHE A 239 6.42 15.76 -3.02
C PHE A 239 7.03 16.96 -2.28
N GLU A 240 8.05 16.76 -1.44
CA GLU A 240 8.73 17.84 -0.71
C GLU A 240 9.30 18.92 -1.65
N GLN A 241 9.75 18.52 -2.85
CA GLN A 241 10.28 19.42 -3.88
C GLN A 241 9.20 20.07 -4.75
N SER A 242 7.94 19.63 -4.63
CA SER A 242 6.84 20.12 -5.47
C SER A 242 6.34 21.48 -4.98
N ASN A 243 5.92 22.34 -5.92
CA ASN A 243 5.50 23.71 -5.59
C ASN A 243 4.30 23.79 -4.63
N TRP A 244 3.40 22.80 -4.70
CA TRP A 244 2.21 22.75 -3.84
C TRP A 244 2.55 22.42 -2.37
N TRP A 245 3.69 21.78 -2.09
CA TRP A 245 4.04 21.26 -0.76
C TRP A 245 4.04 22.33 0.33
N LYS A 246 4.59 23.52 0.00
CA LYS A 246 4.80 24.61 0.96
C LYS A 246 3.51 25.16 1.58
N THR A 247 2.37 24.91 0.93
CA THR A 247 1.06 25.34 1.41
C THR A 247 0.49 24.40 2.47
N TYR A 248 1.05 23.19 2.60
CA TYR A 248 0.53 22.17 3.50
C TYR A 248 1.45 21.89 4.69
N ARG A 249 0.83 21.57 5.82
CA ARG A 249 1.47 20.90 6.96
C ARG A 249 1.40 19.40 6.75
N CYS A 250 2.50 18.69 7.00
CA CYS A 250 2.62 17.25 6.78
C CYS A 250 2.59 16.47 8.09
N SER A 251 1.91 15.31 8.10
CA SER A 251 1.85 14.38 9.23
C SER A 251 3.13 13.56 9.42
N VAL A 252 4.00 13.52 8.41
CA VAL A 252 5.21 12.70 8.39
C VAL A 252 6.44 13.61 8.37
N SER A 253 7.37 13.38 9.30
CA SER A 253 8.67 14.05 9.32
C SER A 253 9.68 13.37 8.39
N ASN A 254 10.74 14.09 8.00
CA ASN A 254 11.83 13.52 7.19
C ASN A 254 12.49 12.30 7.85
N VAL A 255 12.57 12.26 9.18
CA VAL A 255 13.11 11.10 9.90
C VAL A 255 12.19 9.89 9.76
N MET A 256 10.87 10.08 9.92
CA MET A 256 9.89 9.01 9.75
C MET A 256 9.85 8.51 8.30
N ALA A 257 9.87 9.42 7.32
CA ALA A 257 9.85 9.07 5.91
C ALA A 257 11.03 8.17 5.53
N ASN A 258 12.24 8.43 6.06
CA ASN A 258 13.45 7.67 5.72
C ASN A 258 13.62 6.33 6.45
N THR A 259 12.76 6.02 7.42
CA THR A 259 12.88 4.79 8.25
C THR A 259 11.94 3.67 7.80
N ARG A 260 10.93 3.99 7.00
CA ARG A 260 9.88 3.05 6.59
C ARG A 260 9.93 2.80 5.08
N PRO A 261 9.61 1.58 4.62
CA PRO A 261 9.62 1.27 3.19
C PRO A 261 8.50 2.00 2.44
N TYR A 262 7.34 2.13 3.06
CA TYR A 262 6.22 2.95 2.61
C TYR A 262 5.30 3.28 3.80
N PHE A 263 4.41 4.25 3.65
CA PHE A 263 3.53 4.74 4.70
C PHE A 263 2.29 5.46 4.16
N CYS A 264 1.30 5.68 5.04
CA CYS A 264 0.25 6.66 4.79
C CYS A 264 0.76 8.05 5.19
N MET A 265 0.30 9.08 4.48
CA MET A 265 0.70 10.46 4.73
C MET A 265 -0.51 11.39 4.60
N GLN A 266 -0.70 12.26 5.57
CA GLN A 266 -1.73 13.30 5.52
C GLN A 266 -1.07 14.66 5.40
N VAL A 267 -1.64 15.52 4.56
CA VAL A 267 -1.23 16.91 4.44
C VAL A 267 -2.44 17.83 4.55
N SER A 268 -2.31 18.97 5.23
CA SER A 268 -3.41 19.90 5.48
C SER A 268 -3.00 21.36 5.27
N LYS A 269 -3.82 22.13 4.56
CA LYS A 269 -3.73 23.60 4.49
C LYS A 269 -4.27 24.26 5.76
N LEU A 270 -5.26 23.62 6.38
CA LEU A 270 -5.92 24.13 7.58
C LEU A 270 -5.07 23.91 8.83
N PRO A 271 -5.30 24.69 9.90
CA PRO A 271 -4.68 24.45 11.19
C PRO A 271 -4.97 23.03 11.70
N VAL A 272 -3.90 22.33 12.07
CA VAL A 272 -3.96 20.97 12.61
C VAL A 272 -3.62 21.02 14.08
N LYS A 273 -4.50 20.48 14.93
CA LYS A 273 -4.28 20.34 16.37
C LYS A 273 -3.30 19.20 16.66
N SER A 274 -3.49 18.08 15.98
CA SER A 274 -2.65 16.89 16.16
C SER A 274 -2.61 16.04 14.88
N PHE A 275 -1.48 15.39 14.68
CA PHE A 275 -1.35 14.23 13.80
C PHE A 275 -0.98 13.04 14.67
N ASN A 276 -1.77 11.97 14.59
CA ASN A 276 -1.57 10.74 15.35
C ASN A 276 -1.56 9.54 14.41
N SER A 277 -0.79 8.50 14.76
CA SER A 277 -0.75 7.23 14.03
C SER A 277 -0.84 6.06 15.00
N LYS A 278 -1.69 5.09 14.68
CA LYS A 278 -1.85 3.86 15.47
C LYS A 278 -1.62 2.63 14.57
N PRO A 279 -0.51 1.89 14.77
CA PRO A 279 -0.29 0.64 14.06
C PRO A 279 -1.36 -0.40 14.39
N PHE A 280 -1.76 -1.20 13.41
CA PHE A 280 -2.63 -2.34 13.66
C PHE A 280 -1.83 -3.53 14.16
N GLY A 281 -2.19 -4.06 15.33
CA GLY A 281 -1.43 -5.14 15.98
C GLY A 281 -1.44 -6.46 15.20
N ASN A 282 -2.41 -6.66 14.31
CA ASN A 282 -2.53 -7.86 13.47
C ASN A 282 -1.96 -7.68 12.06
N SER A 283 -1.40 -6.51 11.72
CA SER A 283 -0.89 -6.26 10.38
C SER A 283 0.48 -6.93 10.17
N VAL A 284 0.65 -7.59 9.03
CA VAL A 284 1.96 -8.12 8.59
C VAL A 284 2.61 -7.27 7.50
N MET A 285 1.88 -6.27 7.00
CA MET A 285 2.33 -5.35 5.97
C MET A 285 2.70 -3.95 6.48
N GLY A 286 2.63 -3.72 7.79
CA GLY A 286 2.96 -2.42 8.41
C GLY A 286 1.84 -1.38 8.29
N ARG A 287 0.58 -1.84 8.33
CA ARG A 287 -0.63 -1.02 8.23
C ARG A 287 -0.92 -0.29 9.53
N GLU A 288 -1.49 0.90 9.40
CA GLU A 288 -1.80 1.77 10.53
C GLU A 288 -3.02 2.64 10.22
N LEU A 289 -3.63 3.17 11.28
CA LEU A 289 -4.61 4.24 11.21
C LEU A 289 -3.92 5.58 11.48
N CYS A 290 -3.90 6.46 10.49
CA CYS A 290 -3.45 7.85 10.64
C CYS A 290 -4.66 8.76 10.89
N VAL A 291 -4.54 9.71 11.81
CA VAL A 291 -5.62 10.60 12.23
C VAL A 291 -5.09 12.03 12.31
N ALA A 292 -5.77 12.95 11.64
CA ALA A 292 -5.55 14.38 11.72
C ALA A 292 -6.76 15.06 12.35
N GLU A 293 -6.55 15.78 13.45
CA GLU A 293 -7.58 16.64 14.05
C GLU A 293 -7.40 18.06 13.51
N ILE A 294 -8.31 18.51 12.65
CA ILE A 294 -8.22 19.80 11.97
C ILE A 294 -9.24 20.79 12.52
N GLU A 295 -8.87 22.07 12.53
CA GLU A 295 -9.76 23.17 12.89
C GLU A 295 -10.34 23.82 11.61
N VAL A 296 -11.66 23.81 11.49
CA VAL A 296 -12.38 24.24 10.27
C VAL A 296 -13.01 25.64 10.44
N GLY A 297 -12.62 26.36 11.50
CA GLY A 297 -13.14 27.68 11.83
C GLY A 297 -14.38 27.64 12.74
N MET A 298 -14.75 28.81 13.29
CA MET A 298 -15.87 28.96 14.24
C MET A 298 -15.82 28.00 15.45
N GLY A 299 -14.62 27.59 15.87
CA GLY A 299 -14.42 26.62 16.95
C GLY A 299 -14.79 25.17 16.61
N LYS A 300 -15.17 24.87 15.36
CA LYS A 300 -15.49 23.51 14.90
C LYS A 300 -14.22 22.71 14.63
N THR A 301 -14.25 21.43 14.99
CA THR A 301 -13.18 20.47 14.73
C THR A 301 -13.71 19.35 13.84
N LEU A 302 -12.90 18.95 12.86
CA LEU A 302 -13.14 17.80 12.01
C LEU A 302 -12.00 16.80 12.19
N VAL A 303 -12.33 15.53 12.33
CA VAL A 303 -11.34 14.44 12.33
C VAL A 303 -11.26 13.87 10.93
N VAL A 304 -10.09 13.94 10.31
CA VAL A 304 -9.82 13.28 9.03
C VAL A 304 -8.84 12.15 9.27
N ALA A 305 -9.28 10.92 9.03
CA ALA A 305 -8.48 9.72 9.21
C ALA A 305 -8.17 9.07 7.86
N THR A 306 -6.99 8.49 7.73
CA THR A 306 -6.62 7.65 6.60
C THR A 306 -6.03 6.32 7.03
N THR A 307 -6.24 5.30 6.20
CA THR A 307 -5.52 4.04 6.33
C THR A 307 -5.26 3.42 4.97
N HIS A 308 -4.45 2.37 4.97
CA HIS A 308 -4.34 1.42 3.88
C HIS A 308 -4.49 0.02 4.49
N LEU A 309 -5.71 -0.53 4.50
CA LEU A 309 -6.00 -1.81 5.18
C LEU A 309 -5.27 -2.99 4.51
N GLU A 310 -5.15 -4.10 5.22
CA GLU A 310 -4.43 -5.30 4.76
C GLU A 310 -4.86 -5.72 3.35
N SER A 311 -3.92 -5.71 2.41
CA SER A 311 -4.21 -6.03 1.01
C SER A 311 -4.31 -7.54 0.80
N PRO A 312 -5.10 -8.01 -0.17
CA PRO A 312 -4.94 -9.35 -0.71
C PRO A 312 -3.53 -9.51 -1.27
N CYS A 313 -2.77 -10.50 -0.79
CA CYS A 313 -1.43 -10.81 -1.29
C CYS A 313 -1.30 -12.29 -1.59
N PRO A 314 -1.97 -12.76 -2.65
CA PRO A 314 -1.89 -14.15 -3.07
C PRO A 314 -0.49 -14.47 -3.59
N ALA A 315 0.23 -15.27 -2.82
CA ALA A 315 1.61 -15.64 -3.03
C ALA A 315 1.83 -17.14 -2.77
N PRO A 316 2.91 -17.73 -3.31
CA PRO A 316 3.28 -19.10 -2.96
C PRO A 316 3.36 -19.30 -1.43
N PRO A 317 2.97 -20.48 -0.91
CA PRO A 317 2.68 -21.71 -1.65
C PRO A 317 1.20 -21.86 -2.06
N THR A 318 0.26 -21.22 -1.36
CA THR A 318 -1.17 -21.48 -1.51
C THR A 318 -1.88 -20.53 -2.49
N TRP A 319 -1.30 -19.37 -2.79
CA TRP A 319 -1.82 -18.43 -3.78
C TRP A 319 -3.19 -17.82 -3.46
N ASP A 320 -3.62 -17.90 -2.20
CA ASP A 320 -4.96 -17.57 -1.74
C ASP A 320 -4.97 -16.63 -0.52
N GLN A 321 -3.83 -16.04 -0.13
CA GLN A 321 -3.77 -15.17 1.06
C GLN A 321 -4.50 -13.84 0.82
N MET A 322 -5.80 -13.82 1.14
CA MET A 322 -6.67 -12.67 0.94
C MET A 322 -6.68 -11.68 2.12
N TYR A 323 -6.17 -12.10 3.29
CA TYR A 323 -6.11 -11.29 4.52
C TYR A 323 -7.43 -10.64 4.96
N SER A 324 -8.56 -11.28 4.61
CA SER A 324 -9.90 -10.77 4.91
C SER A 324 -10.15 -10.64 6.41
N LYS A 325 -9.74 -11.64 7.21
CA LYS A 325 -9.91 -11.62 8.67
C LYS A 325 -9.16 -10.45 9.30
N GLU A 326 -7.93 -10.22 8.85
CA GLU A 326 -7.08 -9.15 9.32
C GLU A 326 -7.67 -7.79 8.97
N ARG A 327 -8.03 -7.59 7.70
CA ARG A 327 -8.65 -6.37 7.18
C ARG A 327 -9.97 -6.04 7.87
N VAL A 328 -10.85 -7.01 8.09
CA VAL A 328 -12.12 -6.82 8.82
C VAL A 328 -11.86 -6.40 10.27
N ALA A 329 -10.90 -7.03 10.95
CA ALA A 329 -10.55 -6.64 12.32
C ALA A 329 -9.98 -5.22 12.38
N GLN A 330 -9.14 -4.83 11.42
CA GLN A 330 -8.59 -3.47 11.31
C GLN A 330 -9.69 -2.43 11.07
N ALA A 331 -10.64 -2.70 10.17
CA ALA A 331 -11.78 -1.81 9.92
C ALA A 331 -12.64 -1.62 11.17
N LYS A 332 -12.96 -2.71 11.90
CA LYS A 332 -13.70 -2.64 13.17
C LYS A 332 -12.95 -1.83 14.22
N GLU A 333 -11.65 -2.04 14.35
CA GLU A 333 -10.81 -1.29 15.27
C GLU A 333 -10.79 0.20 14.91
N ALA A 334 -10.62 0.53 13.63
CA ALA A 334 -10.60 1.91 13.16
C ALA A 334 -11.91 2.63 13.42
N VAL A 335 -13.05 2.04 13.02
CA VAL A 335 -14.38 2.65 13.25
C VAL A 335 -14.62 2.85 14.76
N SER A 336 -14.29 1.85 15.60
CA SER A 336 -14.44 1.95 17.06
C SER A 336 -13.58 3.07 17.68
N VAL A 337 -12.33 3.22 17.24
CA VAL A 337 -11.43 4.30 17.68
C VAL A 337 -11.98 5.66 17.27
N LEU A 338 -12.43 5.78 16.02
CA LEU A 338 -12.82 7.06 15.43
C LEU A 338 -14.16 7.56 15.98
N ASN A 339 -15.13 6.67 16.27
CA ASN A 339 -16.49 7.00 16.70
C ASN A 339 -16.63 7.87 17.97
N ARG A 340 -15.51 8.24 18.60
CA ARG A 340 -15.45 9.15 19.75
C ARG A 340 -15.65 10.62 19.37
N SER A 341 -15.55 10.96 18.09
CA SER A 341 -15.66 12.34 17.60
C SER A 341 -17.00 12.58 16.88
N PRO A 342 -17.59 13.78 16.97
CA PRO A 342 -18.89 14.07 16.36
C PRO A 342 -18.81 14.34 14.84
N ASN A 343 -17.63 14.67 14.33
CA ASN A 343 -17.40 14.97 12.91
C ASN A 343 -16.16 14.22 12.45
N ILE A 344 -16.36 13.18 11.65
CA ILE A 344 -15.30 12.28 11.19
C ILE A 344 -15.47 12.01 9.71
N ILE A 345 -14.33 12.04 9.01
CA ILE A 345 -14.16 11.48 7.68
C ILE A 345 -13.04 10.46 7.76
N PHE A 346 -13.37 9.22 7.44
CA PHE A 346 -12.43 8.12 7.33
C PHE A 346 -12.28 7.73 5.86
N ALA A 347 -11.14 8.05 5.29
CA ALA A 347 -10.85 7.84 3.87
C ALA A 347 -9.63 6.93 3.66
N GLY A 348 -9.40 6.48 2.44
CA GLY A 348 -8.20 5.72 2.08
C GLY A 348 -8.50 4.45 1.32
N ASP A 349 -7.44 3.71 1.05
CA ASP A 349 -7.50 2.40 0.42
C ASP A 349 -7.90 1.34 1.45
N MET A 350 -9.17 0.99 1.42
CA MET A 350 -9.73 0.02 2.35
C MET A 350 -9.44 -1.42 1.92
N ASN A 351 -8.88 -1.66 0.73
CA ASN A 351 -8.73 -2.99 0.13
C ASN A 351 -10.01 -3.86 0.20
N TRP A 352 -11.18 -3.23 0.33
CA TRP A 352 -12.39 -3.91 0.77
C TRP A 352 -13.09 -4.60 -0.40
N ASP A 353 -13.38 -5.87 -0.22
CA ASP A 353 -14.14 -6.69 -1.15
C ASP A 353 -15.48 -7.05 -0.51
N ASP A 354 -16.57 -6.36 -0.89
CA ASP A 354 -17.89 -6.54 -0.25
C ASP A 354 -18.39 -8.00 -0.31
N ALA A 355 -17.95 -8.78 -1.32
CA ALA A 355 -18.30 -10.19 -1.43
C ALA A 355 -17.52 -11.10 -0.47
N LYS A 356 -16.27 -10.75 -0.14
CA LYS A 356 -15.37 -11.59 0.68
C LYS A 356 -15.29 -11.11 2.13
N ASP A 357 -15.32 -9.81 2.34
CA ASP A 357 -15.21 -9.15 3.64
C ASP A 357 -16.59 -8.86 4.27
N GLY A 358 -17.65 -8.92 3.47
CA GLY A 358 -19.02 -8.59 3.86
C GLY A 358 -19.26 -7.08 3.91
N GLN A 359 -20.30 -6.69 4.65
CA GLN A 359 -20.63 -5.28 4.85
C GLN A 359 -19.53 -4.59 5.67
N PHE A 360 -19.12 -3.40 5.23
CA PHE A 360 -18.18 -2.58 6.00
C PHE A 360 -18.75 -2.33 7.41
N PRO A 361 -17.97 -2.50 8.50
CA PRO A 361 -18.46 -2.47 9.87
C PRO A 361 -18.72 -1.05 10.39
N LEU A 362 -19.59 -0.32 9.69
CA LEU A 362 -20.05 1.00 10.08
C LEU A 362 -20.98 0.92 11.29
N LEU A 363 -20.91 1.92 12.17
CA LEU A 363 -21.82 2.09 13.31
C LEU A 363 -22.97 3.03 12.92
N ASP A 364 -24.00 3.10 13.75
CA ASP A 364 -25.12 4.01 13.54
C ASP A 364 -24.64 5.46 13.38
N GLY A 365 -25.20 6.15 12.37
CA GLY A 365 -24.82 7.52 12.00
C GLY A 365 -23.65 7.62 11.01
N TRP A 366 -22.97 6.51 10.71
CA TRP A 366 -21.96 6.48 9.64
C TRP A 366 -22.57 6.17 8.28
N THR A 367 -22.03 6.80 7.25
CA THR A 367 -22.46 6.62 5.85
C THR A 367 -21.26 6.48 4.92
N ASP A 368 -21.41 5.69 3.85
CA ASP A 368 -20.46 5.61 2.75
C ASP A 368 -20.79 6.69 1.71
N ALA A 369 -19.94 7.72 1.60
CA ALA A 369 -20.22 8.92 0.82
C ALA A 369 -20.46 8.62 -0.67
N TRP A 370 -19.77 7.62 -1.24
CA TRP A 370 -20.00 7.24 -2.64
C TRP A 370 -21.39 6.63 -2.82
N THR A 371 -21.80 5.76 -1.91
CA THR A 371 -23.09 5.08 -1.98
C THR A 371 -24.25 6.08 -1.82
N GLU A 372 -24.08 7.07 -0.95
CA GLU A 372 -25.06 8.13 -0.71
C GLU A 372 -25.19 9.10 -1.90
N LEU A 373 -24.07 9.58 -2.45
CA LEU A 373 -24.06 10.66 -3.43
C LEU A 373 -24.10 10.19 -4.88
N ARG A 374 -23.72 8.94 -5.15
CA ARG A 374 -23.71 8.33 -6.49
C ARG A 374 -24.51 7.02 -6.50
N PRO A 375 -25.81 7.04 -6.11
CA PRO A 375 -26.60 5.82 -5.99
C PRO A 375 -26.70 5.09 -7.34
N GLY A 376 -26.38 3.80 -7.33
CA GLY A 376 -26.38 2.95 -8.53
C GLY A 376 -25.08 2.95 -9.32
N GLU A 377 -24.15 3.87 -9.05
CA GLU A 377 -22.82 3.85 -9.65
C GLU A 377 -21.88 2.90 -8.89
N ARG A 378 -21.08 2.14 -9.62
CA ARG A 378 -20.18 1.13 -9.02
C ARG A 378 -18.98 1.74 -8.29
N GLY A 379 -18.51 2.91 -8.71
CA GLY A 379 -17.37 3.60 -8.09
C GLY A 379 -16.07 2.81 -8.06
N TYR A 380 -15.73 2.08 -9.13
CA TYR A 380 -14.48 1.31 -9.16
C TYR A 380 -13.25 2.22 -9.18
N THR A 381 -12.57 2.33 -8.05
CA THR A 381 -11.33 3.11 -7.89
C THR A 381 -10.10 2.32 -8.33
N TYR A 382 -10.20 0.99 -8.37
CA TYR A 382 -9.23 0.10 -9.02
C TYR A 382 -9.92 -0.64 -10.16
N ASP A 383 -9.61 -0.28 -11.40
CA ASP A 383 -10.31 -0.81 -12.57
C ASP A 383 -9.36 -1.13 -13.73
N THR A 384 -9.09 -2.42 -13.91
CA THR A 384 -8.25 -2.92 -15.01
C THR A 384 -8.85 -2.76 -16.41
N LYS A 385 -10.15 -2.42 -16.53
CA LYS A 385 -10.80 -2.15 -17.83
C LYS A 385 -10.61 -0.72 -18.27
N THR A 386 -10.84 0.24 -17.37
CA THR A 386 -10.77 1.67 -17.69
C THR A 386 -9.37 2.23 -17.48
N ASN A 387 -8.60 1.72 -16.51
CA ASN A 387 -7.23 2.14 -16.30
C ASN A 387 -6.34 1.48 -17.36
N GLN A 388 -6.08 2.22 -18.44
CA GLN A 388 -5.35 1.72 -19.60
C GLN A 388 -3.91 1.30 -19.25
N MET A 389 -3.33 1.81 -18.16
CA MET A 389 -2.01 1.38 -17.67
C MET A 389 -2.02 -0.08 -17.22
N LEU A 390 -3.16 -0.59 -16.75
CA LEU A 390 -3.32 -1.96 -16.26
C LEU A 390 -3.69 -2.95 -17.35
N THR A 391 -3.90 -2.49 -18.59
CA THR A 391 -4.28 -3.31 -19.74
C THR A 391 -3.44 -4.59 -19.83
N GLY A 392 -4.12 -5.69 -20.10
CA GLY A 392 -3.51 -7.01 -20.19
C GLY A 392 -3.37 -7.76 -18.86
N ASN A 393 -3.73 -7.14 -17.73
CA ASN A 393 -4.01 -7.88 -16.49
C ASN A 393 -5.33 -8.67 -16.61
N ARG A 394 -5.57 -9.61 -15.69
CA ARG A 394 -6.90 -10.22 -15.53
C ARG A 394 -7.88 -9.12 -15.13
N THR A 395 -9.11 -9.24 -15.61
CA THR A 395 -10.19 -8.32 -15.23
C THR A 395 -10.40 -8.33 -13.72
N LEU A 396 -10.14 -7.19 -13.11
CA LEU A 396 -10.45 -6.85 -11.73
C LEU A 396 -11.01 -5.42 -11.71
N GLN A 397 -12.17 -5.26 -11.08
CA GLN A 397 -12.84 -3.97 -10.89
C GLN A 397 -13.36 -3.94 -9.45
N LYS A 398 -12.78 -3.07 -8.62
CA LYS A 398 -13.06 -3.00 -7.18
C LYS A 398 -13.12 -1.55 -6.71
N ARG A 399 -13.96 -1.31 -5.71
CA ARG A 399 -14.08 -0.03 -4.99
C ARG A 399 -13.26 -0.13 -3.70
N LEU A 400 -11.94 -0.09 -3.88
CA LEU A 400 -10.97 -0.26 -2.81
C LEU A 400 -10.90 1.00 -1.96
N ASP A 401 -10.88 2.16 -2.61
CA ASP A 401 -10.81 3.45 -1.95
C ASP A 401 -12.22 3.94 -1.59
N ARG A 402 -12.40 4.40 -0.35
CA ARG A 402 -13.71 4.83 0.16
C ARG A 402 -13.58 6.10 0.99
N PHE A 403 -14.70 6.82 1.10
CA PHE A 403 -14.94 7.87 2.09
C PHE A 403 -16.10 7.43 2.97
N LEU A 404 -15.84 7.27 4.27
CA LEU A 404 -16.80 6.83 5.28
C LEU A 404 -16.94 7.95 6.31
N CYS A 405 -18.16 8.40 6.54
CA CYS A 405 -18.41 9.70 7.16
C CYS A 405 -19.42 9.58 8.30
N ASN A 406 -19.14 10.24 9.40
CA ASN A 406 -20.10 10.47 10.49
C ASN A 406 -20.00 11.94 10.86
N LEU A 407 -20.95 12.73 10.39
CA LEU A 407 -20.90 14.18 10.41
C LEU A 407 -22.17 14.73 11.07
N LYS A 408 -21.97 15.57 12.08
CA LYS A 408 -23.06 16.26 12.79
C LYS A 408 -23.17 17.73 12.37
N ASP A 409 -22.03 18.39 12.18
CA ASP A 409 -21.93 19.83 11.96
C ASP A 409 -21.56 20.19 10.51
N PHE A 410 -21.40 19.19 9.66
CA PHE A 410 -20.98 19.26 8.26
C PHE A 410 -21.85 18.34 7.41
N GLU A 411 -21.93 18.60 6.11
CA GLU A 411 -22.70 17.80 5.16
C GLU A 411 -21.88 17.63 3.89
N ILE A 412 -21.80 16.40 3.36
CA ILE A 412 -21.12 16.17 2.09
C ILE A 412 -22.13 16.34 0.97
N SER A 413 -21.80 17.16 -0.03
CA SER A 413 -22.70 17.36 -1.17
C SER A 413 -22.17 16.81 -2.49
N GLU A 414 -20.88 16.52 -2.61
CA GLU A 414 -20.30 16.02 -3.86
C GLU A 414 -19.09 15.11 -3.62
N ILE A 415 -18.98 14.07 -4.46
CA ILE A 415 -17.83 13.18 -4.55
C ILE A 415 -17.50 12.89 -6.01
N ASP A 416 -16.22 13.05 -6.33
CA ASP A 416 -15.68 12.88 -7.68
C ASP A 416 -14.53 11.88 -7.70
N MET A 417 -14.40 11.17 -8.81
CA MET A 417 -13.26 10.34 -9.12
C MET A 417 -12.27 11.15 -9.99
N ILE A 418 -10.99 11.15 -9.62
CA ILE A 418 -9.95 11.95 -10.27
C ILE A 418 -8.74 11.11 -10.68
N GLY A 419 -7.92 11.65 -11.59
CA GLY A 419 -6.73 10.94 -12.10
C GLY A 419 -7.06 9.80 -13.06
N THR A 420 -8.20 9.90 -13.75
CA THR A 420 -8.68 8.90 -14.72
C THR A 420 -7.99 8.98 -16.08
N ASP A 421 -7.30 10.09 -16.35
CA ASP A 421 -6.69 10.35 -17.65
C ASP A 421 -5.23 9.89 -17.72
N ALA A 422 -4.85 9.35 -18.87
CA ALA A 422 -3.46 9.06 -19.18
C ALA A 422 -2.63 10.34 -19.26
N ILE A 423 -1.40 10.26 -18.75
CA ILE A 423 -0.42 11.34 -18.84
C ILE A 423 -0.05 11.52 -20.32
N PRO A 424 -0.28 12.71 -20.91
CA PRO A 424 -0.07 12.92 -22.34
C PRO A 424 1.34 12.58 -22.80
N GLY A 425 1.44 11.79 -23.88
CA GLY A 425 2.70 11.40 -24.50
C GLY A 425 3.55 10.42 -23.69
N LEU A 426 3.05 9.89 -22.57
CA LEU A 426 3.78 8.97 -21.72
C LEU A 426 3.30 7.53 -21.88
N SER A 427 4.23 6.60 -22.06
CA SER A 427 3.93 5.18 -22.19
C SER A 427 5.05 4.32 -21.61
N TYR A 428 4.71 3.10 -21.19
CA TYR A 428 5.66 2.12 -20.69
C TYR A 428 5.50 0.78 -21.41
N CYS A 429 6.59 -0.01 -21.45
CA CYS A 429 6.59 -1.33 -22.05
C CYS A 429 6.26 -2.39 -20.99
N LYS A 430 5.12 -3.06 -21.13
CA LYS A 430 4.73 -4.21 -20.32
C LYS A 430 5.04 -5.51 -21.05
N GLU A 431 5.76 -6.41 -20.38
CA GLU A 431 5.97 -7.76 -20.87
C GLU A 431 4.84 -8.67 -20.39
N LYS A 432 4.16 -9.33 -21.32
CA LYS A 432 3.11 -10.32 -21.03
C LYS A 432 3.53 -11.66 -21.61
N LYS A 433 3.65 -12.67 -20.73
CA LYS A 433 3.82 -14.06 -21.17
C LYS A 433 2.47 -14.60 -21.63
N ILE A 434 2.41 -15.02 -22.89
CA ILE A 434 1.26 -15.69 -23.46
C ILE A 434 1.77 -17.02 -24.00
N LYS A 435 1.37 -18.13 -23.36
CA LYS A 435 1.93 -19.47 -23.64
C LYS A 435 3.46 -19.43 -23.50
N ASN A 436 4.20 -19.80 -24.55
CA ASN A 436 5.67 -19.84 -24.56
C ASN A 436 6.31 -18.57 -25.14
N GLU A 437 5.53 -17.52 -25.44
CA GLU A 437 6.02 -16.28 -26.03
C GLU A 437 5.89 -15.09 -25.06
N VAL A 438 6.88 -14.21 -25.07
CA VAL A 438 6.82 -12.92 -24.37
C VAL A 438 6.38 -11.86 -25.37
N LYS A 439 5.16 -11.33 -25.20
CA LYS A 439 4.68 -10.18 -25.95
C LYS A 439 5.00 -8.89 -25.20
N LYS A 440 5.45 -7.87 -25.92
CA LYS A 440 5.66 -6.52 -25.40
C LYS A 440 4.48 -5.65 -25.78
N LEU A 441 3.84 -5.03 -24.78
CA LEU A 441 2.73 -4.11 -24.95
C LEU A 441 3.20 -2.72 -24.58
N MET A 442 3.02 -1.74 -25.46
CA MET A 442 3.20 -0.33 -25.11
C MET A 442 1.88 0.18 -24.56
N LEU A 443 1.87 0.57 -23.29
CA LEU A 443 0.67 1.02 -22.58
C LEU A 443 0.85 2.45 -22.09
N PRO A 444 -0.22 3.25 -22.04
CA PRO A 444 -0.17 4.58 -21.44
C PRO A 444 0.15 4.51 -19.95
N VAL A 445 0.60 5.64 -19.40
CA VAL A 445 0.87 5.79 -17.97
C VAL A 445 -0.13 6.77 -17.39
N LEU A 446 -0.88 6.34 -16.38
CA LEU A 446 -1.72 7.18 -15.52
C LEU A 446 -0.93 7.58 -14.24
N PRO A 447 -1.45 8.50 -13.39
CA PRO A 447 -0.80 8.86 -12.14
C PRO A 447 -0.57 7.66 -11.19
N SER A 448 -1.48 6.70 -11.18
CA SER A 448 -1.45 5.50 -10.33
C SER A 448 -2.22 4.35 -10.99
N ASP A 449 -2.12 3.14 -10.43
CA ASP A 449 -3.05 2.06 -10.72
C ASP A 449 -4.44 2.26 -10.07
N HIS A 450 -4.54 3.16 -9.09
CA HIS A 450 -5.79 3.65 -8.52
C HIS A 450 -6.23 5.00 -9.13
N TYR A 451 -7.53 5.22 -9.15
CA TYR A 451 -8.13 6.55 -9.26
C TYR A 451 -8.28 7.16 -7.87
N GLY A 452 -8.08 8.48 -7.78
CA GLY A 452 -8.31 9.22 -6.54
C GLY A 452 -9.78 9.52 -6.33
N LEU A 453 -10.13 9.80 -5.07
CA LEU A 453 -11.44 10.33 -4.70
C LEU A 453 -11.28 11.73 -4.11
N LEU A 454 -12.20 12.62 -4.50
CA LEU A 454 -12.28 13.99 -4.02
C LEU A 454 -13.69 14.24 -3.50
N VAL A 455 -13.80 14.53 -2.20
CA VAL A 455 -15.03 15.05 -1.60
C VAL A 455 -14.97 16.58 -1.63
N ASN A 456 -16.04 17.20 -2.13
CA ASN A 456 -16.19 18.65 -2.22
C ASN A 456 -17.34 19.16 -1.36
N ASN A 457 -17.27 20.45 -1.03
CA ASN A 457 -18.36 21.21 -0.43
C ASN A 457 -18.86 20.60 0.90
N LEU A 458 -17.92 20.32 1.82
CA LEU A 458 -18.21 19.94 3.23
C LEU A 458 -18.68 21.12 4.09
#